data_AF-A0A3D2SAF9-F1
#
_entry.id   AF-A0A3D2SAF9-F1
#
_cell.length_a   1.000
_cell.length_b   1.000
_cell.length_c   1.000
_cell.angle_alpha   90.00
_cell.angle_beta   90.00
_cell.angle_gamma   90.00
#
_symmetry.space_group_name_H-M   'P 1'
#
loop_
_entity.id
_entity.type
_entity.pdbx_description
1 polymer ?
#
loop_
_entity_poly.entity_id
_entity_poly.type
_entity_poly.pdbx_seq_one_letter_code
_entity_poly.pdbx_strand_id
1 'polypeptide(L)'
;GRIDLGYETNIVEMRSYGNITKLSDDSLFHVNATIAINIPLTTDHLKKISEMLYAGNVENPPVDHYENPTLLGAINSLADEKTVMKIFDNLSQLGYIEKPKDLPYTLLISDIQLYWDETSKSFHTENATGSIIWMGDQQFNQEIKVYAEFGKKTGGEYFTLYFETPYEDYLYIMSRRNQMKVLTSNDEINEDIFGTDAGKRTIEAEGKRVVYQLESKPQVGKFVRRMEAYLEGSDSNDYNYNDDEEDEDY
;
A
#
# COMPACT_ATOMS: atom_id res chain seq x y z
N GLY A 1 18.04 -4.38 -1.59
CA GLY A 1 18.57 -3.06 -1.20
C GLY A 1 17.42 -2.07 -1.15
N ARG A 2 17.63 -0.83 -0.68
CA ARG A 2 16.60 0.21 -0.84
C ARG A 2 16.32 0.42 -2.33
N ILE A 3 15.05 0.55 -2.68
CA ILE A 3 14.59 0.83 -4.04
C ILE A 3 13.74 2.10 -4.02
N ASP A 4 13.62 2.75 -5.15
CA ASP A 4 12.74 3.89 -5.36
C ASP A 4 11.64 3.45 -6.34
N LEU A 5 10.39 3.54 -5.90
CA LEU A 5 9.20 3.21 -6.69
C LEU A 5 8.57 4.45 -7.33
N GLY A 6 9.28 5.58 -7.33
CA GLY A 6 8.86 6.82 -7.97
C GLY A 6 7.84 7.63 -7.16
N TYR A 7 7.85 7.49 -5.83
CA TYR A 7 7.01 8.29 -4.93
C TYR A 7 7.84 8.88 -3.79
N GLU A 8 8.17 10.16 -3.92
CA GLU A 8 8.91 10.96 -2.96
C GLU A 8 8.04 12.17 -2.57
N THR A 9 7.26 12.01 -1.49
CA THR A 9 6.50 13.14 -0.94
C THR A 9 6.92 13.45 0.49
N ASN A 10 6.98 14.74 0.81
CA ASN A 10 7.32 15.21 2.15
C ASN A 10 6.15 15.08 3.15
N ILE A 11 5.05 14.40 2.78
CA ILE A 11 3.83 14.36 3.60
C ILE A 11 3.47 12.92 3.94
N VAL A 12 3.44 12.04 2.95
CA VAL A 12 3.29 10.60 3.17
C VAL A 12 4.68 9.99 3.03
N GLU A 13 5.26 9.62 4.17
CA GLU A 13 6.54 8.94 4.17
C GLU A 13 6.34 7.51 3.64
N MET A 14 7.02 7.20 2.53
CA MET A 14 7.12 5.88 1.97
C MET A 14 8.58 5.47 1.90
N ARG A 15 8.87 4.22 2.27
CA ARG A 15 10.17 3.60 2.04
C ARG A 15 9.96 2.23 1.43
N SER A 16 10.78 1.87 0.48
CA SER A 16 10.73 0.55 -0.14
C SER A 16 12.10 -0.11 -0.17
N TYR A 17 12.09 -1.43 -0.03
CA TYR A 17 13.28 -2.28 -0.04
C TYR A 17 12.97 -3.51 -0.87
N GLY A 18 13.89 -3.87 -1.76
CA GLY A 18 13.65 -4.95 -2.68
C GLY A 18 14.85 -5.34 -3.52
N ASN A 19 14.58 -6.23 -4.47
CA ASN A 19 15.51 -6.64 -5.51
C ASN A 19 14.87 -6.41 -6.87
N ILE A 20 15.67 -5.87 -7.80
CA ILE A 20 15.28 -5.68 -9.18
C ILE A 20 15.97 -6.77 -10.00
N THR A 21 15.19 -7.54 -10.75
CA THR A 21 15.66 -8.62 -11.61
C THR A 21 15.35 -8.27 -13.05
N LYS A 22 16.35 -8.38 -13.92
CA LYS A 22 16.20 -8.26 -15.37
C LYS A 22 16.49 -9.62 -16.00
N LEU A 23 15.45 -10.30 -16.47
CA LEU A 23 15.60 -11.54 -17.21
C LEU A 23 16.13 -11.22 -18.62
N SER A 24 16.91 -12.14 -19.21
CA SER A 24 17.63 -11.88 -20.47
C SER A 24 16.71 -11.87 -21.69
N ASP A 25 15.55 -12.51 -21.58
CA ASP A 25 14.50 -12.67 -22.58
C ASP A 25 13.26 -11.82 -22.29
N ASP A 26 13.21 -11.13 -21.14
CA ASP A 26 12.12 -10.23 -20.78
C ASP A 26 12.48 -8.77 -21.10
N SER A 27 11.51 -8.03 -21.64
CA SER A 27 11.59 -6.58 -21.84
C SER A 27 11.28 -5.79 -20.56
N LEU A 28 10.71 -6.42 -19.54
CA LEU A 28 10.30 -5.83 -18.27
C LEU A 28 11.38 -5.94 -17.18
N PHE A 29 11.29 -5.07 -16.18
CA PHE A 29 12.07 -5.16 -14.95
C PHE A 29 11.14 -5.67 -13.85
N HIS A 30 11.51 -6.77 -13.20
CA HIS A 30 10.74 -7.35 -12.11
C HIS A 30 11.29 -6.87 -10.77
N VAL A 31 10.41 -6.59 -9.83
CA VAL A 31 10.75 -6.06 -8.53
C VAL A 31 10.01 -6.86 -7.47
N ASN A 32 10.74 -7.49 -6.56
CA ASN A 32 10.16 -7.97 -5.30
C ASN A 32 10.38 -6.89 -4.24
N ALA A 33 9.29 -6.35 -3.68
CA ALA A 33 9.33 -5.21 -2.78
C ALA A 33 8.64 -5.47 -1.42
N THR A 34 9.29 -4.96 -0.38
CA THR A 34 8.68 -4.60 0.91
C THR A 34 8.53 -3.10 0.97
N ILE A 35 7.35 -2.61 1.32
CA ILE A 35 6.97 -1.20 1.27
C ILE A 35 6.39 -0.80 2.63
N ALA A 36 6.97 0.24 3.23
CA ALA A 36 6.54 0.84 4.48
C ALA A 36 5.93 2.21 4.21
N ILE A 37 4.71 2.45 4.68
CA ILE A 37 3.95 3.68 4.40
C ILE A 37 3.39 4.23 5.71
N ASN A 38 3.50 5.55 5.90
CA ASN A 38 2.75 6.25 6.93
C ASN A 38 1.40 6.76 6.37
N ILE A 39 0.37 5.93 6.47
CA ILE A 39 -1.00 6.31 6.12
C ILE A 39 -1.54 7.28 7.19
N PRO A 40 -1.96 8.50 6.79
CA PRO A 40 -2.41 9.61 7.64
C PRO A 40 -3.81 9.43 8.26
N LEU A 41 -4.26 8.20 8.51
CA LEU A 41 -5.55 7.92 9.14
C LEU A 41 -5.43 7.95 10.67
N THR A 42 -6.54 8.23 11.36
CA THR A 42 -6.54 8.19 12.83
C THR A 42 -6.32 6.76 13.34
N THR A 43 -5.83 6.61 14.56
CA THR A 43 -5.65 5.27 15.18
C THR A 43 -6.95 4.47 15.22
N ASP A 44 -8.08 5.13 15.43
CA ASP A 44 -9.40 4.47 15.44
C ASP A 44 -9.80 3.96 14.05
N HIS A 45 -9.58 4.76 13.00
CA HIS A 45 -9.82 4.34 11.62
C HIS A 45 -8.91 3.19 11.20
N LEU A 46 -7.62 3.29 11.49
CA LEU A 46 -6.66 2.22 11.19
C LEU A 46 -7.06 0.92 11.89
N LYS A 47 -7.51 1.00 13.14
CA LYS A 47 -7.99 -0.15 13.90
C LYS A 47 -9.23 -0.78 13.26
N LYS A 48 -10.28 0.01 12.92
CA LYS A 48 -11.50 -0.53 12.31
C LYS A 48 -11.22 -1.19 10.96
N ILE A 49 -10.38 -0.56 10.13
CA ILE A 49 -9.98 -1.08 8.82
C ILE A 49 -9.17 -2.38 8.99
N SER A 50 -8.21 -2.39 9.92
CA SER A 50 -7.36 -3.56 10.10
C SER A 50 -8.11 -4.73 10.73
N GLU A 51 -9.05 -4.49 11.64
CA GLU A 51 -9.96 -5.51 12.17
C GLU A 51 -10.86 -6.10 11.07
N MET A 52 -11.39 -5.26 10.18
CA MET A 52 -12.18 -5.71 9.02
C MET A 52 -11.34 -6.60 8.09
N LEU A 53 -10.16 -6.13 7.68
CA LEU A 53 -9.28 -6.92 6.80
C LEU A 53 -8.83 -8.22 7.47
N TYR A 54 -8.48 -8.18 8.76
CA TYR A 54 -8.04 -9.38 9.48
C TYR A 54 -9.19 -10.40 9.60
N ALA A 55 -10.39 -9.96 9.96
CA ALA A 55 -11.58 -10.82 10.06
C ALA A 55 -11.98 -11.41 8.70
N GLY A 56 -11.88 -10.62 7.62
CA GLY A 56 -12.15 -11.08 6.26
C GLY A 56 -11.11 -12.07 5.73
N ASN A 57 -9.89 -12.05 6.28
CA ASN A 57 -8.75 -12.83 5.77
C ASN A 57 -8.46 -14.10 6.59
N VAL A 58 -9.29 -14.45 7.58
CA VAL A 58 -9.05 -15.58 8.50
C VAL A 58 -8.93 -16.95 7.83
N GLU A 59 -9.43 -17.12 6.61
CA GLU A 59 -9.31 -18.38 5.87
C GLU A 59 -7.90 -18.61 5.29
N ASN A 60 -7.12 -17.54 5.09
CA ASN A 60 -5.77 -17.67 4.58
C ASN A 60 -4.83 -18.21 5.67
N PRO A 61 -3.97 -19.20 5.34
CA PRO A 61 -3.05 -19.75 6.33
C PRO A 61 -2.02 -18.70 6.78
N PRO A 62 -1.51 -18.79 8.01
CA PRO A 62 -0.41 -17.97 8.43
C PRO A 62 0.85 -18.19 7.56
N VAL A 63 1.52 -17.11 7.20
CA VAL A 63 2.81 -17.08 6.49
C VAL A 63 3.93 -16.93 7.52
N ASP A 64 4.96 -17.76 7.37
CA ASP A 64 6.18 -17.63 8.15
C ASP A 64 7.12 -16.61 7.50
N HIS A 65 7.47 -15.58 8.26
CA HIS A 65 8.34 -14.49 7.81
C HIS A 65 9.77 -14.61 8.33
N TYR A 66 10.11 -15.65 9.11
CA TYR A 66 11.41 -15.82 9.76
C TYR A 66 12.59 -15.87 8.77
N GLU A 67 12.37 -16.40 7.58
CA GLU A 67 13.40 -16.55 6.54
C GLU A 67 13.23 -15.61 5.35
N ASN A 68 12.30 -14.64 5.40
CA ASN A 68 12.04 -13.74 4.27
C ASN A 68 13.15 -12.68 4.12
N PRO A 69 14.08 -12.79 3.16
CA PRO A 69 15.24 -11.89 3.08
C PRO A 69 14.86 -10.46 2.69
N THR A 70 13.78 -10.28 1.92
CA THR A 70 13.31 -8.97 1.48
C THR A 70 12.70 -8.20 2.63
N LEU A 71 11.86 -8.85 3.43
CA LEU A 71 11.28 -8.30 4.65
C LEU A 71 12.33 -8.00 5.72
N LEU A 72 13.20 -8.96 6.03
CA LEU A 72 14.25 -8.75 7.03
C LEU A 72 15.24 -7.66 6.59
N GLY A 73 15.58 -7.60 5.31
CA GLY A 73 16.39 -6.52 4.74
C GLY A 73 15.70 -5.16 4.85
N ALA A 74 14.39 -5.10 4.63
CA ALA A 74 13.60 -3.89 4.83
C ALA A 74 13.66 -3.42 6.29
N ILE A 75 13.37 -4.32 7.24
CA ILE A 75 13.41 -4.03 8.68
C ILE A 75 14.76 -3.44 9.11
N ASN A 76 15.87 -4.07 8.69
CA ASN A 76 17.23 -3.57 8.93
C ASN A 76 17.45 -2.16 8.37
N SER A 77 16.75 -1.77 7.31
CA SER A 77 16.88 -0.46 6.68
C SER A 77 15.94 0.60 7.27
N LEU A 78 14.87 0.19 7.96
CA LEU A 78 13.82 1.07 8.48
C LEU A 78 14.08 1.50 9.93
N ALA A 79 14.71 0.64 10.73
CA ALA A 79 14.86 0.81 12.17
C ALA A 79 16.33 0.88 12.61
N ASP A 80 16.56 1.38 13.83
CA ASP A 80 17.87 1.28 14.47
C ASP A 80 18.15 -0.16 14.96
N GLU A 81 19.41 -0.45 15.28
CA GLU A 81 19.86 -1.79 15.70
C GLU A 81 19.07 -2.34 16.89
N LYS A 82 18.72 -1.48 17.87
CA LYS A 82 17.99 -1.89 19.07
C LYS A 82 16.56 -2.29 18.74
N THR A 83 15.90 -1.56 17.84
CA THR A 83 14.55 -1.86 17.39
C THR A 83 14.53 -3.08 16.48
N VAL A 84 15.53 -3.25 15.60
CA VAL A 84 15.70 -4.48 14.81
C VAL A 84 15.82 -5.72 15.70
N MET A 85 16.68 -5.67 16.74
CA MET A 85 16.83 -6.79 17.68
C MET A 85 15.50 -7.17 18.34
N LYS A 86 14.72 -6.18 18.79
CA LYS A 86 13.40 -6.43 19.38
C LYS A 86 12.42 -7.06 18.39
N ILE A 87 12.41 -6.60 17.13
CA ILE A 87 11.56 -7.18 16.09
C ILE A 87 11.92 -8.65 15.87
N PHE A 88 13.21 -8.98 15.79
CA PHE A 88 13.66 -10.36 15.58
C PHE A 88 13.40 -11.25 16.80
N ASP A 89 13.59 -10.74 18.01
CA ASP A 89 13.22 -11.44 19.24
C ASP A 89 11.72 -11.73 19.26
N ASN A 90 10.87 -10.74 18.96
CA ASN A 90 9.42 -10.91 18.88
C ASN A 90 9.03 -11.93 17.80
N LEU A 91 9.60 -11.82 16.59
CA LEU A 91 9.34 -12.76 15.49
C LEU A 91 9.70 -14.19 15.89
N SER A 92 10.84 -14.39 16.57
CA SER A 92 11.27 -15.72 17.04
C SER A 92 10.37 -16.33 18.12
N GLN A 93 9.72 -15.48 18.94
CA GLN A 93 8.89 -15.93 20.07
C GLN A 93 7.41 -16.07 19.69
N LEU A 94 6.90 -15.15 18.88
CA LEU A 94 5.48 -14.99 18.56
C LEU A 94 5.11 -15.55 17.18
N GLY A 95 6.10 -15.68 16.28
CA GLY A 95 5.88 -16.04 14.88
C GLY A 95 5.35 -14.91 14.01
N TYR A 96 5.12 -13.71 14.56
CA TYR A 96 4.70 -12.51 13.83
C TYR A 96 5.54 -11.29 14.21
N ILE A 97 5.48 -10.26 13.38
CA ILE A 97 6.14 -8.98 13.65
C ILE A 97 5.12 -7.98 14.19
N GLU A 98 5.32 -7.54 15.43
CA GLU A 98 4.59 -6.38 15.95
C GLU A 98 5.16 -5.08 15.41
N LYS A 99 4.30 -4.12 15.10
CA LYS A 99 4.72 -2.76 14.77
C LYS A 99 5.53 -2.17 15.95
N PRO A 100 6.79 -1.74 15.73
CA PRO A 100 7.53 -1.00 16.73
C PRO A 100 6.93 0.39 16.97
N LYS A 101 6.86 0.82 18.24
CA LYS A 101 6.28 2.11 18.63
C LYS A 101 7.05 3.33 18.12
N ASP A 102 8.33 3.16 17.84
CA ASP A 102 9.26 4.19 17.37
C ASP A 102 9.28 4.33 15.84
N LEU A 103 8.62 3.43 15.11
CA LEU A 103 8.50 3.54 13.66
C LEU A 103 7.26 4.35 13.24
N PRO A 104 7.40 5.33 12.33
CA PRO A 104 6.28 6.15 11.89
C PRO A 104 5.32 5.40 10.96
N TYR A 105 5.75 4.31 10.32
CA TYR A 105 4.97 3.61 9.28
C TYR A 105 3.77 2.87 9.87
N THR A 106 2.57 3.28 9.47
CA THR A 106 1.32 2.66 9.91
C THR A 106 0.97 1.41 9.10
N LEU A 107 1.56 1.23 7.92
CA LEU A 107 1.42 0.03 7.10
C LEU A 107 2.80 -0.49 6.70
N LEU A 108 3.01 -1.80 6.85
CA LEU A 108 4.11 -2.52 6.20
C LEU A 108 3.53 -3.67 5.38
N ILE A 109 3.87 -3.69 4.09
CA ILE A 109 3.52 -4.77 3.17
C ILE A 109 4.80 -5.38 2.60
N SER A 110 4.80 -6.69 2.37
CA SER A 110 5.91 -7.45 1.83
C SER A 110 5.46 -8.39 0.72
N ASP A 111 6.42 -8.97 0.03
CA ASP A 111 6.24 -9.92 -1.07
C ASP A 111 5.41 -9.36 -2.25
N ILE A 112 5.45 -8.04 -2.44
CA ILE A 112 4.79 -7.38 -3.57
C ILE A 112 5.67 -7.57 -4.81
N GLN A 113 5.22 -8.37 -5.77
CA GLN A 113 5.87 -8.48 -7.07
C GLN A 113 5.35 -7.38 -7.98
N LEU A 114 6.25 -6.55 -8.51
CA LEU A 114 5.93 -5.45 -9.41
C LEU A 114 6.73 -5.59 -10.71
N TYR A 115 6.18 -5.06 -11.81
CA TYR A 115 6.93 -4.80 -13.03
C TYR A 115 6.82 -3.34 -13.46
N TRP A 116 7.85 -2.84 -14.14
CA TRP A 116 7.83 -1.50 -14.73
C TRP A 116 7.14 -1.51 -16.10
N ASP A 117 6.09 -0.70 -16.25
CA ASP A 117 5.44 -0.44 -17.55
C ASP A 117 5.90 0.91 -18.12
N GLU A 118 6.55 0.87 -19.28
CA GLU A 118 7.03 2.05 -20.00
C GLU A 118 5.89 2.93 -20.54
N THR A 119 4.72 2.35 -20.81
CA THR A 119 3.57 3.06 -21.39
C THR A 119 2.94 3.97 -20.35
N SER A 120 2.61 3.43 -19.18
CA SER A 120 2.05 4.21 -18.07
C SER A 120 3.10 4.93 -17.23
N LYS A 121 4.38 4.58 -17.37
CA LYS A 121 5.51 5.06 -16.55
C LYS A 121 5.26 4.84 -15.07
N SER A 122 4.86 3.62 -14.74
CA SER A 122 4.57 3.20 -13.38
C SER A 122 4.93 1.74 -13.15
N PHE A 123 5.19 1.40 -11.90
CA PHE A 123 5.23 0.03 -11.42
C PHE A 123 3.82 -0.47 -11.17
N HIS A 124 3.51 -1.69 -11.61
CA HIS A 124 2.24 -2.38 -11.35
C HIS A 124 2.49 -3.73 -10.74
N THR A 125 1.56 -4.23 -9.92
CA THR A 125 1.60 -5.63 -9.47
C THR A 125 1.62 -6.61 -10.63
N GLU A 126 2.62 -7.50 -10.63
CA GLU A 126 2.77 -8.60 -11.59
C GLU A 126 1.88 -9.79 -11.24
N ASN A 127 1.54 -9.93 -9.97
CA ASN A 127 0.55 -10.87 -9.48
C ASN A 127 -0.29 -10.22 -8.38
N ALA A 128 -1.51 -10.73 -8.20
CA ALA A 128 -2.45 -10.17 -7.24
C ALA A 128 -2.18 -10.64 -5.80
N THR A 129 -0.92 -10.82 -5.40
CA THR A 129 -0.55 -11.46 -4.13
C THR A 129 0.51 -10.67 -3.38
N GLY A 130 0.39 -10.66 -2.05
CA GLY A 130 1.36 -10.08 -1.14
C GLY A 130 0.96 -10.32 0.30
N SER A 131 1.77 -9.80 1.23
CA SER A 131 1.53 -9.95 2.67
C SER A 131 1.43 -8.60 3.33
N ILE A 132 0.37 -8.35 4.09
CA ILE A 132 0.40 -7.29 5.11
C ILE A 132 1.16 -7.86 6.30
N ILE A 133 2.11 -7.11 6.85
CA ILE A 133 2.83 -7.48 8.07
C ILE A 133 2.20 -6.79 9.27
N TRP A 134 1.86 -5.50 9.12
CA TRP A 134 1.03 -4.77 10.10
C TRP A 134 0.25 -3.64 9.45
N MET A 135 -0.89 -3.31 10.06
CA MET A 135 -1.65 -2.08 9.81
C MET A 135 -2.13 -1.49 11.14
N GLY A 136 -1.66 -0.28 11.46
CA GLY A 136 -1.80 0.29 12.80
C GLY A 136 -1.13 -0.62 13.83
N ASP A 137 -1.88 -0.99 14.87
CA ASP A 137 -1.42 -1.93 15.91
C ASP A 137 -1.80 -3.39 15.60
N GLN A 138 -2.54 -3.65 14.52
CA GLN A 138 -2.93 -4.99 14.11
C GLN A 138 -1.80 -5.65 13.32
N GLN A 139 -1.35 -6.81 13.78
CA GLN A 139 -0.41 -7.66 13.07
C GLN A 139 -1.16 -8.58 12.11
N PHE A 140 -0.50 -8.83 11.00
CA PHE A 140 -0.94 -9.74 9.97
C PHE A 140 0.22 -10.69 9.69
N ASN A 141 -0.12 -11.94 9.40
CA ASN A 141 0.81 -12.95 8.94
C ASN A 141 0.12 -13.75 7.85
N GLN A 142 -0.59 -13.13 6.93
CA GLN A 142 -1.39 -13.87 5.95
C GLN A 142 -1.20 -13.21 4.59
N GLU A 143 -1.18 -14.04 3.55
CA GLU A 143 -1.30 -13.53 2.19
C GLU A 143 -2.66 -12.84 2.03
N ILE A 144 -2.69 -11.82 1.19
CA ILE A 144 -3.88 -11.09 0.83
C ILE A 144 -3.84 -10.76 -0.66
N LYS A 145 -5.01 -10.64 -1.29
CA LYS A 145 -5.07 -10.11 -2.64
C LYS A 145 -4.66 -8.65 -2.60
N VAL A 146 -3.66 -8.28 -3.41
CA VAL A 146 -3.15 -6.91 -3.46
C VAL A 146 -2.98 -6.45 -4.89
N TYR A 147 -3.42 -5.23 -5.15
CA TYR A 147 -2.99 -4.46 -6.31
C TYR A 147 -2.27 -3.21 -5.83
N ALA A 148 -1.13 -2.94 -6.46
CA ALA A 148 -0.32 -1.78 -6.16
C ALA A 148 0.15 -1.14 -7.46
N GLU A 149 0.06 0.18 -7.49
CA GLU A 149 0.57 1.00 -8.59
C GLU A 149 1.38 2.16 -8.00
N PHE A 150 2.59 2.38 -8.51
CA PHE A 150 3.45 3.48 -8.11
C PHE A 150 4.00 4.16 -9.35
N GLY A 151 3.85 5.47 -9.47
CA GLY A 151 4.33 6.14 -10.67
C GLY A 151 4.22 7.65 -10.65
N LYS A 152 4.41 8.21 -11.84
CA LYS A 152 4.45 9.66 -12.04
C LYS A 152 3.58 10.07 -13.22
N LYS A 153 2.60 10.92 -12.96
CA LYS A 153 1.71 11.52 -13.97
C LYS A 153 1.90 13.04 -14.04
N THR A 154 1.21 13.67 -14.98
CA THR A 154 1.15 15.13 -15.08
C THR A 154 0.70 15.71 -13.74
N GLY A 155 1.56 16.49 -13.10
CA GLY A 155 1.34 17.09 -11.79
C GLY A 155 1.61 16.21 -10.57
N GLY A 156 2.41 15.16 -10.71
CA GLY A 156 3.18 14.63 -9.60
C GLY A 156 3.19 13.12 -9.50
N GLU A 157 3.81 12.67 -8.42
CA GLU A 157 3.95 11.27 -8.08
C GLU A 157 2.70 10.78 -7.35
N TYR A 158 2.38 9.51 -7.55
CA TYR A 158 1.22 8.89 -6.94
C TYR A 158 1.52 7.45 -6.57
N PHE A 159 0.75 6.96 -5.61
CA PHE A 159 0.58 5.53 -5.41
C PHE A 159 -0.91 5.20 -5.27
N THR A 160 -1.26 3.99 -5.64
CA THR A 160 -2.56 3.38 -5.35
C THR A 160 -2.33 1.99 -4.79
N LEU A 161 -3.01 1.69 -3.69
CA LEU A 161 -3.04 0.38 -3.06
C LEU A 161 -4.48 -0.10 -2.96
N TYR A 162 -4.67 -1.38 -3.24
CA TYR A 162 -5.93 -2.08 -3.03
C TYR A 162 -5.63 -3.42 -2.38
N PHE A 163 -6.32 -3.70 -1.27
CA PHE A 163 -6.28 -4.98 -0.58
C PHE A 163 -7.67 -5.56 -0.58
N GLU A 164 -7.80 -6.86 -0.82
CA GLU A 164 -9.07 -7.57 -0.81
C GLU A 164 -8.92 -8.94 -0.13
N THR A 165 -9.85 -9.25 0.75
CA THR A 165 -9.90 -10.53 1.45
C THR A 165 -10.72 -11.56 0.67
N PRO A 166 -10.65 -12.86 1.01
CA PRO A 166 -11.51 -13.89 0.42
C PRO A 166 -13.01 -13.63 0.57
N TYR A 167 -13.43 -12.82 1.55
CA TYR A 167 -14.83 -12.42 1.77
C TYR A 167 -15.20 -11.10 1.10
N GLU A 168 -14.40 -10.63 0.14
CA GLU A 168 -14.61 -9.38 -0.59
C GLU A 168 -14.58 -8.11 0.28
N ASP A 169 -14.04 -8.22 1.51
CA ASP A 169 -13.71 -7.04 2.30
C ASP A 169 -12.48 -6.37 1.71
N TYR A 170 -12.56 -5.06 1.43
CA TYR A 170 -11.48 -4.37 0.75
C TYR A 170 -11.11 -3.03 1.39
N LEU A 171 -9.87 -2.63 1.16
CA LEU A 171 -9.33 -1.30 1.41
C LEU A 171 -8.68 -0.77 0.13
N TYR A 172 -9.13 0.40 -0.32
CA TYR A 172 -8.51 1.17 -1.38
C TYR A 172 -7.89 2.44 -0.79
N ILE A 173 -6.66 2.76 -1.20
CA ILE A 173 -5.97 4.00 -0.85
C ILE A 173 -5.28 4.53 -2.10
N MET A 174 -5.51 5.79 -2.43
CA MET A 174 -4.76 6.51 -3.46
C MET A 174 -4.19 7.79 -2.88
N SER A 175 -2.95 8.12 -3.23
CA SER A 175 -2.37 9.43 -2.90
C SER A 175 -1.76 10.08 -4.13
N ARG A 176 -2.10 11.36 -4.35
CA ARG A 176 -1.57 12.22 -5.43
C ARG A 176 -1.74 13.68 -4.99
N ARG A 177 -0.79 14.56 -5.34
CA ARG A 177 -0.93 16.04 -5.16
C ARG A 177 -1.41 16.50 -3.77
N ASN A 178 -0.83 15.96 -2.70
CA ASN A 178 -1.24 16.26 -1.32
C ASN A 178 -2.71 15.92 -1.02
N GLN A 179 -3.32 15.02 -1.78
CA GLN A 179 -4.61 14.43 -1.47
C GLN A 179 -4.40 12.96 -1.20
N MET A 180 -5.19 12.44 -0.27
CA MET A 180 -5.35 11.02 -0.09
C MET A 180 -6.82 10.69 -0.23
N LYS A 181 -7.12 9.64 -0.98
CA LYS A 181 -8.47 9.10 -1.09
C LYS A 181 -8.47 7.69 -0.52
N VAL A 182 -9.48 7.39 0.28
CA VAL A 182 -9.66 6.08 0.90
C VAL A 182 -11.07 5.59 0.65
N LEU A 183 -11.24 4.28 0.48
CA LEU A 183 -12.56 3.66 0.47
C LEU A 183 -12.44 2.23 0.99
N THR A 184 -13.38 1.81 1.82
CA THR A 184 -13.51 0.41 2.26
C THR A 184 -14.78 -0.23 1.69
N SER A 185 -14.89 -1.56 1.76
CA SER A 185 -16.13 -2.30 1.51
C SER A 185 -17.24 -1.99 2.54
N ASN A 186 -16.86 -1.50 3.73
CA ASN A 186 -17.76 -1.28 4.85
C ASN A 186 -18.25 0.18 4.92
N ASP A 187 -19.54 0.38 4.64
CA ASP A 187 -20.15 1.72 4.60
C ASP A 187 -20.11 2.44 5.97
N GLU A 188 -20.18 1.72 7.11
CA GLU A 188 -20.08 2.33 8.45
C GLU A 188 -18.67 2.90 8.70
N ILE A 189 -17.62 2.19 8.29
CA ILE A 189 -16.23 2.68 8.37
C ILE A 189 -16.06 3.91 7.47
N ASN A 190 -16.62 3.89 6.26
CA ASN A 190 -16.57 5.03 5.34
C ASN A 190 -17.27 6.27 5.92
N GLU A 191 -18.46 6.10 6.51
CA GLU A 191 -19.20 7.16 7.18
C GLU A 191 -18.41 7.77 8.34
N ASP A 192 -17.74 6.95 9.15
CA ASP A 192 -16.92 7.40 10.28
C ASP A 192 -15.65 8.16 9.84
N ILE A 193 -14.99 7.70 8.78
CA ILE A 193 -13.86 8.41 8.15
C ILE A 193 -14.33 9.78 7.64
N PHE A 194 -15.48 9.84 6.97
CA PHE A 194 -16.01 11.07 6.40
C PHE A 194 -16.58 12.04 7.44
N GLY A 195 -17.21 11.51 8.49
CA GLY A 195 -17.78 12.27 9.60
C GLY A 195 -16.74 12.88 10.54
N THR A 196 -15.47 12.46 10.42
CA THR A 196 -14.37 13.01 11.21
C THR A 196 -14.14 14.49 10.89
N ASP A 197 -13.89 15.30 11.93
CA ASP A 197 -13.64 16.74 11.79
C ASP A 197 -12.51 17.04 10.78
N ALA A 198 -12.68 18.07 9.95
CA ALA A 198 -11.74 18.42 8.89
C ALA A 198 -10.29 18.64 9.38
N GLY A 199 -10.11 19.13 10.61
CA GLY A 199 -8.78 19.29 11.22
C GLY A 199 -8.12 17.95 11.55
N LYS A 200 -8.89 16.93 11.96
CA LYS A 200 -8.39 15.57 12.17
C LYS A 200 -8.22 14.79 10.86
N ARG A 201 -8.85 15.27 9.78
CA ARG A 201 -8.65 14.77 8.41
C ARG A 201 -7.44 15.34 7.70
N THR A 202 -6.68 16.15 8.41
CA THR A 202 -5.58 16.93 7.85
C THR A 202 -4.27 16.52 8.51
N ILE A 203 -3.28 16.16 7.69
CA ILE A 203 -1.88 16.08 8.13
C ILE A 203 -1.12 17.26 7.55
N GLU A 204 -0.46 18.00 8.45
CA GLU A 204 0.45 19.07 8.07
C GLU A 204 1.88 18.62 8.36
N ALA A 205 2.71 18.63 7.32
CA ALA A 205 4.13 18.32 7.40
C ALA A 205 4.89 19.27 6.46
N GLU A 206 5.97 19.87 6.96
CA GLU A 206 6.86 20.77 6.19
C GLU A 206 6.12 21.86 5.39
N GLY A 207 5.04 22.42 5.95
CA GLY A 207 4.24 23.47 5.30
C GLY A 207 3.33 22.98 4.18
N LYS A 208 3.21 21.66 3.98
CA LYS A 208 2.23 21.05 3.08
C LYS A 208 1.14 20.36 3.88
N ARG A 209 -0.06 20.29 3.29
CA ARG A 209 -1.28 19.78 3.92
C ARG A 209 -1.83 18.62 3.08
N VAL A 210 -1.92 17.42 3.66
CA VAL A 210 -2.72 16.32 3.11
C VAL A 210 -4.07 16.28 3.77
N VAL A 211 -5.13 16.24 2.96
CA VAL A 211 -6.48 15.96 3.42
C VAL A 211 -6.90 14.60 2.90
N TYR A 212 -7.38 13.72 3.77
CA TYR A 212 -7.99 12.47 3.32
C TYR A 212 -9.50 12.64 3.07
N GLN A 213 -9.97 12.04 1.98
CA GLN A 213 -11.36 12.08 1.51
C GLN A 213 -11.81 10.67 1.12
N LEU A 214 -13.12 10.48 0.96
CA LEU A 214 -13.63 9.23 0.40
C LEU A 214 -13.43 9.19 -1.11
N GLU A 215 -13.00 8.04 -1.63
CA GLU A 215 -13.09 7.74 -3.06
C GLU A 215 -14.49 7.25 -3.43
N SER A 216 -14.86 7.29 -4.70
CA SER A 216 -16.10 6.73 -5.21
C SER A 216 -15.95 5.24 -5.60
N LYS A 217 -16.99 4.42 -5.36
CA LYS A 217 -17.05 3.01 -5.79
C LYS A 217 -16.73 2.83 -7.29
N PRO A 218 -17.23 3.67 -8.23
CA PRO A 218 -16.87 3.58 -9.64
C PRO A 218 -15.38 3.74 -9.93
N GLN A 219 -14.68 4.65 -9.23
CA GLN A 219 -13.24 4.88 -9.43
C GLN A 219 -12.41 3.71 -8.91
N VAL A 220 -12.77 3.16 -7.74
CA VAL A 220 -12.15 1.92 -7.24
C VAL A 220 -12.35 0.77 -8.23
N GLY A 221 -13.56 0.60 -8.76
CA GLY A 221 -13.84 -0.43 -9.76
C GLY A 221 -13.07 -0.23 -11.08
N LYS A 222 -12.80 1.02 -11.49
CA LYS A 222 -11.94 1.30 -12.65
C LYS A 222 -10.49 0.89 -12.38
N PHE A 223 -9.97 1.21 -11.19
CA PHE A 223 -8.62 0.80 -10.79
C PHE A 223 -8.49 -0.73 -10.82
N VAL A 224 -9.40 -1.44 -10.14
CA VAL A 224 -9.38 -2.92 -10.09
C VAL A 224 -9.40 -3.53 -11.49
N ARG A 225 -10.33 -3.12 -12.37
CA ARG A 225 -10.40 -3.62 -13.75
C ARG A 225 -9.12 -3.35 -14.56
N ARG A 226 -8.49 -2.20 -14.35
CA ARG A 226 -7.22 -1.88 -15.01
C ARG A 226 -6.10 -2.81 -14.53
N MET A 227 -6.03 -3.08 -13.23
CA MET A 227 -5.04 -4.01 -12.66
C MET A 227 -5.27 -5.45 -13.13
N GLU A 228 -6.53 -5.89 -13.22
CA GLU A 228 -6.88 -7.19 -13.80
C GLU A 228 -6.45 -7.29 -15.28
N ALA A 229 -6.70 -6.24 -16.07
CA ALA A 229 -6.27 -6.19 -17.48
C ALA A 229 -4.74 -6.30 -17.62
N TYR A 230 -3.97 -5.63 -16.76
CA TYR A 230 -2.51 -5.76 -16.71
C TYR A 230 -2.06 -7.21 -16.43
N LEU A 231 -2.72 -7.89 -15.50
CA LEU A 231 -2.40 -9.28 -15.15
C LEU A 231 -2.73 -10.27 -16.27
N GLU A 232 -3.78 -10.00 -17.04
CA GLU A 232 -4.18 -10.82 -18.19
C GLU A 232 -3.32 -10.57 -19.44
N GLY A 233 -2.40 -9.60 -19.40
CA GLY A 233 -1.63 -9.19 -20.58
C GLY A 233 -2.48 -8.51 -21.65
N SER A 234 -3.65 -8.00 -21.27
CA SER A 234 -4.56 -7.26 -22.14
C SER A 234 -4.12 -5.80 -22.29
N ASP A 235 -4.40 -5.18 -23.43
CA ASP A 235 -4.04 -3.79 -23.72
C ASP A 235 -4.78 -2.85 -22.75
N SER A 236 -4.10 -2.38 -21.70
CA SER A 236 -4.68 -1.55 -20.63
C SER A 236 -5.13 -0.17 -21.11
N ASN A 237 -4.76 0.20 -22.34
CA ASN A 237 -5.10 1.46 -22.99
C ASN A 237 -6.60 1.71 -23.11
N ASP A 238 -7.44 0.66 -23.16
CA ASP A 238 -8.90 0.80 -23.13
C ASP A 238 -9.44 1.35 -21.79
N TYR A 239 -8.62 1.32 -20.73
CA TYR A 239 -8.98 1.78 -19.38
C TYR A 239 -8.20 3.03 -18.93
N ASN A 240 -7.27 3.53 -19.76
CA ASN A 240 -6.58 4.81 -19.57
C ASN A 240 -7.44 5.98 -20.10
N TYR A 241 -8.65 6.16 -19.55
CA TYR A 241 -9.46 7.34 -19.84
C TYR A 241 -9.09 8.48 -18.89
N ASN A 242 -8.53 9.56 -19.45
CA ASN A 242 -8.16 10.85 -18.86
C ASN A 242 -8.61 11.10 -17.40
N ASP A 243 -7.79 10.68 -16.43
CA ASP A 243 -7.80 11.18 -15.04
C ASP A 243 -7.31 12.64 -14.94
N ASP A 244 -6.90 13.25 -16.06
CA ASP A 244 -6.34 14.60 -16.12
C ASP A 244 -7.38 15.66 -16.56
N GLU A 245 -8.65 15.30 -16.84
CA GLU A 245 -9.69 16.25 -17.27
C GLU A 245 -10.74 16.64 -16.20
N GLU A 246 -10.75 16.04 -15.00
CA GLU A 246 -11.76 16.36 -13.97
C GLU A 246 -11.27 17.26 -12.82
N ASP A 247 -10.01 17.74 -12.86
CA ASP A 247 -9.47 18.64 -11.82
C ASP A 247 -9.48 20.15 -12.22
N GLU A 248 -10.06 20.51 -13.37
CA GLU A 248 -10.36 21.90 -13.73
C GLU A 248 -11.82 22.24 -13.42
N ASP A 249 -12.18 22.28 -12.14
CA ASP A 249 -13.20 23.18 -11.60
C ASP A 249 -13.34 22.86 -10.09
N TYR A 250 -12.78 23.73 -9.24
CA TYR A 250 -13.34 24.27 -7.98
C TYR A 250 -12.28 25.03 -7.18
#